data_AF-A0A0F9EMU0-F1
#
_entry.id   AF-A0A0F9EMU0-F1
#
_cell.length_a   1.000
_cell.length_b   1.000
_cell.length_c   1.000
_cell.angle_alpha   90.00
_cell.angle_beta   90.00
_cell.angle_gamma   90.00
#
_symmetry.space_group_name_H-M   'P 1'
#
loop_
_entity.id
_entity.type
_entity.pdbx_description
1 polymer ?
#
loop_
_entity_poly.entity_id
_entity_poly.type
_entity_poly.pdbx_seq_one_letter_code
_entity_poly.pdbx_strand_id
1 'polypeptide(L)' 'LFTYHVPTEEQKNSYLKIRENAMEFARVIHENCPESPDRTAAIRHLREAVMTANASIATGGGFYR' A
#
# COMPACT_ATOMS: atom_id res chain seq x y z
N LEU A 1 12.93 10.63 -8.13
CA LEU A 1 13.04 9.67 -7.01
C LEU A 1 13.06 10.43 -5.69
N PHE A 2 14.08 11.25 -5.43
CA PHE A 2 14.16 12.10 -4.24
C PHE A 2 13.60 13.51 -4.48
N THR A 3 12.41 13.58 -5.07
CA THR A 3 11.72 14.84 -5.41
C THR A 3 10.25 14.71 -5.10
N TYR A 4 9.54 15.82 -4.98
CA TYR A 4 8.09 15.77 -4.91
C TYR A 4 7.52 15.33 -6.27
N HIS A 5 6.61 14.36 -6.23
CA HIS A 5 5.91 13.82 -7.38
C HIS A 5 4.42 14.20 -7.27
N VAL A 6 4.02 15.32 -7.91
CA VAL A 6 2.61 15.74 -7.95
C VAL A 6 1.81 14.64 -8.66
N PRO A 7 0.75 14.11 -8.04
CA PRO A 7 -0.01 13.04 -8.64
C PRO A 7 -1.00 13.54 -9.71
N THR A 8 -1.05 12.84 -10.84
CA THR A 8 -2.13 13.00 -11.85
C THR A 8 -3.44 12.42 -11.34
N GLU A 9 -4.55 12.70 -12.03
CA GLU A 9 -5.86 12.12 -11.68
C GLU A 9 -5.86 10.59 -11.83
N GLU A 10 -5.19 10.04 -12.84
CA GLU A 10 -5.05 8.59 -13.01
C GLU A 10 -4.26 7.94 -11.88
N GLN A 11 -3.19 8.60 -11.42
CA GLN A 11 -2.41 8.15 -10.26
C GLN A 11 -3.25 8.21 -8.99
N LYS A 12 -4.05 9.27 -8.77
CA LYS A 12 -4.97 9.37 -7.64
C LYS A 12 -5.99 8.23 -7.63
N ASN A 13 -6.59 7.92 -8.78
CA ASN A 13 -7.53 6.81 -8.92
C ASN A 13 -6.86 5.46 -8.61
N SER A 14 -5.61 5.29 -9.05
CA SER A 14 -4.82 4.08 -8.76
C SER A 14 -4.52 3.95 -7.26
N TYR A 15 -4.13 5.03 -6.58
CA TYR A 15 -3.93 5.04 -5.13
C TYR A 15 -5.21 4.70 -4.38
N LEU A 16 -6.34 5.26 -4.79
CA LEU A 16 -7.63 5.01 -4.15
C LEU A 16 -7.98 3.52 -4.23
N LYS A 17 -7.91 2.94 -5.44
CA LYS A 17 -8.19 1.52 -5.66
C LYS A 17 -7.31 0.62 -4.80
N ILE A 18 -6.00 0.89 -4.71
CA ILE A 18 -5.08 0.11 -3.87
C ILE A 18 -5.45 0.24 -2.39
N ARG A 19 -5.71 1.46 -1.90
CA ARG A 19 -5.99 1.72 -0.48
C ARG A 19 -7.31 1.11 -0.04
N GLU A 20 -8.36 1.18 -0.86
CA GLU A 20 -9.66 0.58 -0.58
C GLU A 20 -9.56 -0.95 -0.46
N ASN A 21 -8.90 -1.60 -1.43
CA ASN A 21 -8.72 -3.05 -1.40
C ASN A 21 -7.81 -3.51 -0.24
N ALA A 22 -6.77 -2.74 0.09
CA ALA A 22 -5.93 -3.03 1.24
C ALA A 22 -6.69 -2.85 2.57
N MET A 23 -7.56 -1.84 2.68
CA MET A 23 -8.40 -1.67 3.87
C MET A 23 -9.31 -2.88 4.06
N GLU A 24 -9.92 -3.36 2.98
CA GLU A 24 -10.78 -4.54 3.03
C GLU A 24 -10.01 -5.80 3.43
N PHE A 25 -8.83 -6.02 2.83
CA PHE A 25 -8.01 -7.16 3.20
C PHE A 25 -7.49 -7.07 4.65
N ALA A 26 -7.20 -5.87 5.16
CA ALA A 26 -6.85 -5.67 6.56
C ALA A 26 -7.99 -6.09 7.50
N ARG A 27 -9.26 -5.84 7.13
CA ARG A 27 -10.43 -6.33 7.89
C ARG A 27 -10.50 -7.84 7.87
N VAL A 28 -10.34 -8.46 6.70
CA VAL A 28 -10.30 -9.93 6.57
C VAL A 28 -9.23 -10.54 7.47
N ILE A 29 -8.01 -9.99 7.48
CA ILE A 29 -6.93 -10.43 8.38
C ILE A 29 -7.34 -10.26 9.85
N HIS A 30 -7.93 -9.12 10.20
CA HIS A 30 -8.33 -8.83 11.58
C HIS A 30 -9.38 -9.83 12.10
N GLU A 31 -10.38 -10.12 11.28
CA GLU A 31 -11.53 -10.97 11.61
C GLU A 31 -11.18 -12.47 11.62
N ASN A 32 -10.26 -12.91 10.75
CA ASN A 32 -9.99 -14.33 10.55
C ASN A 32 -8.69 -14.82 11.19
N CYS A 33 -7.77 -13.93 11.58
CA CYS A 33 -6.56 -14.32 12.29
C CYS A 33 -6.72 -14.12 13.82
N PRO A 34 -6.19 -15.04 14.64
CA PRO A 34 -6.19 -14.87 16.08
C PRO A 34 -5.40 -13.63 16.49
N GLU A 35 -5.69 -13.10 17.67
CA GLU A 35 -4.89 -12.04 18.25
C GLU A 35 -3.48 -12.56 18.56
N SER A 36 -2.54 -12.22 17.67
CA SER A 36 -1.16 -12.69 17.74
C SER A 36 -0.18 -11.67 17.12
N PRO A 37 1.13 -11.84 17.41
CA PRO A 37 2.18 -11.11 16.70
C PRO A 37 2.10 -11.26 15.18
N ASP A 38 1.72 -12.45 14.68
CA ASP A 38 1.62 -12.74 13.25
C ASP A 38 0.51 -11.93 12.58
N ARG A 39 -0.67 -11.80 13.20
CA ARG A 39 -1.75 -10.92 12.70
C ARG A 39 -1.27 -9.48 12.58
N THR A 40 -0.52 -9.02 13.59
CA THR A 40 0.03 -7.67 13.59
C THR A 40 1.10 -7.49 12.51
N ALA A 41 1.96 -8.49 12.31
CA ALA A 41 2.95 -8.51 11.23
C ALA A 41 2.29 -8.51 9.84
N ALA A 42 1.24 -9.30 9.64
CA ALA A 42 0.49 -9.34 8.39
C ALA A 42 -0.10 -7.96 8.01
N ILE A 43 -0.70 -7.25 8.97
CA ILE A 43 -1.21 -5.89 8.75
C ILE A 43 -0.07 -4.90 8.44
N ARG A 44 1.11 -5.04 9.09
CA ARG A 44 2.29 -4.22 8.79
C ARG A 44 2.81 -4.46 7.37
N HIS A 45 2.92 -5.73 6.96
CA HIS A 45 3.35 -6.07 5.60
C HIS A 45 2.35 -5.62 4.54
N LEU A 46 1.06 -5.69 4.82
CA LEU A 46 0.05 -5.12 3.93
C LEU A 46 0.23 -3.61 3.75
N ARG A 47 0.50 -2.88 4.84
CA ARG A 47 0.82 -1.44 4.78
C ARG A 47 2.09 -1.18 3.96
N GLU A 48 3.15 -1.97 4.15
CA GLU A 48 4.39 -1.87 3.37
C GLU A 48 4.17 -2.14 1.88
N ALA A 49 3.34 -3.13 1.54
CA ALA A 49 2.96 -3.44 0.17
C ALA A 49 2.24 -2.26 -0.48
N VAL A 50 1.26 -1.65 0.21
CA VAL A 50 0.56 -0.45 -0.26
C VAL A 50 1.51 0.72 -0.49
N MET A 51 2.43 0.97 0.43
CA MET A 51 3.39 2.08 0.31
C MET A 51 4.35 1.84 -0.85
N THR A 52 4.85 0.62 -1.03
CA THR A 52 5.72 0.24 -2.16
C THR A 52 4.99 0.38 -3.50
N ALA A 53 3.74 -0.09 -3.59
CA ALA A 53 2.93 0.07 -4.80
C ALA A 53 2.69 1.56 -5.12
N ASN A 54 2.30 2.37 -4.13
CA ASN A 54 2.11 3.81 -4.31
C ASN A 54 3.42 4.52 -4.73
N ALA A 55 4.56 4.13 -4.18
CA ALA A 55 5.85 4.67 -4.58
C ALA A 55 6.15 4.36 -6.06
N SER A 56 5.89 3.13 -6.52
CA SER A 56 6.09 2.77 -7.93
C SER A 56 5.21 3.59 -8.88
N ILE A 57 3.97 3.89 -8.49
CA ILE A 57 3.06 4.76 -9.26
C ILE A 57 3.60 6.19 -9.27
N ALA A 58 3.99 6.73 -8.11
CA ALA A 58 4.49 8.10 -7.99
C ALA A 58 5.77 8.34 -8.79
N THR A 59 6.67 7.35 -8.86
CA THR A 59 7.96 7.47 -9.52
C THR A 59 7.98 6.91 -10.94
N GLY A 60 6.88 6.34 -11.43
CA GLY A 60 6.85 5.60 -12.70
C GLY A 60 7.80 4.40 -12.71
N GLY A 61 8.00 3.76 -11.55
CA GLY A 61 8.95 2.66 -11.38
C GLY A 61 10.42 3.08 -11.31
N GLY A 62 10.72 4.37 -11.15
CA GLY A 62 12.09 4.85 -11.00
C GLY A 62 12.77 4.29 -9.74
N PHE A 63 14.04 3.92 -9.87
CA PHE A 63 14.88 3.38 -8.80
C PHE A 63 16.27 4.04 -8.81
N TYR A 64 16.93 4.03 -7.65
CA TYR A 64 18.34 4.45 -7.54
C TYR A 64 19.24 3.31 -8.03
N ARG A 65 20.28 3.64 -8.77
CA ARG A 65 21.29 2.70 -9.27
C ARG A 65 22.61 2.93 -8.56
#